data_AF-A0A4U0U301-F1
#
_entry.id   AF-A0A4U0U301-F1
#
_cell.length_a   1.000
_cell.length_b   1.000
_cell.length_c   1.000
_cell.angle_alpha   90.00
_cell.angle_beta   90.00
_cell.angle_gamma   90.00
#
_symmetry.space_group_name_H-M   'P 1'
#
loop_
_entity.id
_entity.type
_entity.pdbx_description
1 polymer ?
#
loop_
_entity_poly.entity_id
_entity_poly.type
_entity_poly.pdbx_seq_one_letter_code
_entity_poly.pdbx_strand_id
1 'polypeptide(L)'
;MVRNYPTVSNAFPKWQARFPSTNLRLTNLPGKRNTSLAFFTAHERAEVANHWGSRSTRLTRDSFLPFGSCQLCLLPAREAVACPKYGHLFCRECAISNLLAQSKDLKRLKKEAERKGAEDAEERVLEEGEQRAKEVEDFERVQAGLSVKGGGKVVGRQNGKIVVEQEKEGRKRKFEVGEDELLRLAKEGDHSHKRHAGDKEITKSELPSFWVPGETPDNKKADLKTIKHNPTCPAAAADKPHDFMLKTLVTVRFNDEKPTNDSVPPARSCPSCHKALSNSTKAVLAKPCGHVLCKPCSDKFQKPPERSAHDVEMDETVRCFVCAEDVTQGRSVKRKKDGLDGKKEKEGKVERGLVELSSEGTGFAGGGGNMVKKEGVAFQC
;
A
#
# COMPACT_ATOMS: atom_id res chain seq x y z
N MET A 1 -71.41 37.38 -38.09
CA MET A 1 -70.42 36.92 -39.10
C MET A 1 -69.36 36.15 -38.32
N VAL A 2 -69.49 34.86 -37.98
CA VAL A 2 -69.49 33.59 -38.75
C VAL A 2 -68.30 33.44 -39.71
N ARG A 3 -67.58 32.31 -39.54
CA ARG A 3 -66.55 31.62 -40.37
C ARG A 3 -65.10 31.81 -39.90
N ASN A 4 -64.21 30.82 -39.94
CA ASN A 4 -64.25 29.36 -40.13
C ASN A 4 -62.85 28.82 -39.78
N TYR A 5 -62.76 27.61 -39.22
CA TYR A 5 -61.51 26.85 -39.08
C TYR A 5 -61.09 26.22 -40.42
N PRO A 6 -59.77 26.08 -40.71
CA PRO A 6 -59.28 25.15 -41.70
C PRO A 6 -58.82 23.83 -41.06
N THR A 7 -59.41 22.75 -41.54
CA THR A 7 -58.99 21.36 -41.37
C THR A 7 -57.71 21.09 -42.16
N VAL A 8 -56.75 20.36 -41.58
CA VAL A 8 -55.64 19.76 -42.34
C VAL A 8 -55.59 18.27 -42.03
N SER A 9 -55.68 17.50 -43.11
CA SER A 9 -55.89 16.06 -43.20
C SER A 9 -54.64 15.24 -42.87
N ASN A 10 -54.84 14.17 -42.09
CA ASN A 10 -53.92 13.05 -41.92
C ASN A 10 -53.72 12.29 -43.25
N ALA A 11 -52.47 12.18 -43.70
CA ALA A 11 -52.08 11.28 -44.78
C ALA A 11 -50.73 10.61 -44.42
N PHE A 12 -50.81 9.43 -43.80
CA PHE A 12 -49.68 8.50 -43.66
C PHE A 12 -49.63 7.59 -44.90
N PRO A 13 -48.51 7.53 -45.64
CA PRO A 13 -48.36 6.60 -46.75
C PRO A 13 -48.13 5.17 -46.25
N LYS A 14 -48.98 4.24 -46.72
CA LYS A 14 -48.76 2.80 -46.65
C LYS A 14 -47.54 2.41 -47.49
N TRP A 15 -46.53 1.83 -46.86
CA TRP A 15 -45.53 1.00 -47.54
C TRP A 15 -45.60 -0.42 -46.99
N GLN A 16 -46.01 -1.34 -47.87
CA GLN A 16 -46.01 -2.77 -47.64
C GLN A 16 -44.58 -3.28 -47.69
N ALA A 17 -44.07 -3.79 -46.56
CA ALA A 17 -42.88 -4.63 -46.55
C ALA A 17 -43.32 -6.09 -46.46
N ARG A 18 -43.13 -6.83 -47.56
CA ARG A 18 -43.15 -8.29 -47.60
C ARG A 18 -42.07 -8.82 -46.66
N PHE A 19 -42.46 -9.49 -45.59
CA PHE A 19 -41.55 -10.31 -44.80
C PHE A 19 -41.37 -11.67 -45.50
N PRO A 20 -40.14 -12.13 -45.78
CA PRO A 20 -39.91 -13.48 -46.22
C PRO A 20 -40.20 -14.44 -45.06
N SER A 21 -41.11 -15.39 -45.30
CA SER A 21 -41.39 -16.53 -44.45
C SER A 21 -40.17 -17.46 -44.39
N THR A 22 -39.24 -17.17 -43.49
CA THR A 22 -38.21 -18.13 -43.07
C THR A 22 -38.78 -18.99 -41.96
N ASN A 23 -38.94 -20.28 -42.26
CA ASN A 23 -39.22 -21.35 -41.31
C ASN A 23 -38.35 -21.22 -40.05
N LEU A 24 -38.92 -20.75 -38.95
CA LEU A 24 -38.39 -21.04 -37.62
C LEU A 24 -38.59 -22.53 -37.37
N ARG A 25 -37.56 -23.32 -37.69
CA ARG A 25 -37.38 -24.59 -36.99
C ARG A 25 -37.25 -24.25 -35.51
N LEU A 26 -38.24 -24.65 -34.72
CA LEU A 26 -38.15 -24.77 -33.27
C LEU A 26 -37.00 -25.73 -32.94
N THR A 27 -35.76 -25.23 -32.94
CA THR A 27 -34.66 -25.89 -32.26
C THR A 27 -34.83 -25.62 -30.79
N ASN A 28 -35.34 -26.63 -30.08
CA ASN A 28 -35.24 -26.87 -28.64
C ASN A 28 -34.93 -25.66 -27.76
N LEU A 29 -35.95 -25.24 -27.00
CA LEU A 29 -35.81 -24.37 -25.82
C LEU A 29 -34.60 -24.80 -24.96
N PRO A 30 -33.71 -23.88 -24.56
CA PRO A 30 -32.63 -24.17 -23.63
C PRO A 30 -33.17 -24.18 -22.20
N GLY A 31 -34.01 -25.17 -21.88
CA GLY A 31 -34.49 -25.49 -20.52
C GLY A 31 -33.68 -26.58 -19.82
N LYS A 32 -32.49 -26.93 -20.33
CA LYS A 32 -31.63 -28.02 -19.84
C LYS A 32 -30.17 -27.56 -19.70
N ARG A 33 -29.91 -26.48 -18.98
CA ARG A 33 -28.53 -26.03 -18.69
C ARG A 33 -28.32 -25.56 -17.26
N ASN A 34 -29.14 -26.03 -16.33
CA ASN A 34 -28.73 -26.06 -14.93
C ASN A 34 -28.45 -27.52 -14.61
N THR A 35 -27.30 -27.99 -15.07
CA THR A 35 -26.82 -29.32 -14.76
C THR A 35 -26.19 -29.26 -13.38
N SER A 36 -26.85 -29.84 -12.38
CA SER A 36 -26.26 -30.21 -11.08
C SER A 36 -25.22 -31.34 -11.23
N LEU A 37 -24.46 -31.32 -12.32
CA LEU A 37 -23.38 -32.26 -12.61
C LEU A 37 -22.15 -31.80 -11.83
N ALA A 38 -21.39 -32.76 -11.29
CA ALA A 38 -20.15 -32.48 -10.55
C ALA A 38 -19.01 -31.91 -11.42
N PHE A 39 -19.26 -31.66 -12.71
CA PHE A 39 -18.30 -31.07 -13.62
C PHE A 39 -18.92 -29.92 -14.41
N PHE A 40 -18.17 -28.82 -14.53
CA PHE A 40 -18.57 -27.68 -15.35
C PHE A 40 -18.64 -28.08 -16.83
N THR A 41 -19.72 -27.72 -17.49
CA THR A 41 -19.84 -27.79 -18.95
C THR A 41 -18.91 -26.76 -19.62
N ALA A 42 -18.59 -26.93 -20.89
CA ALA A 42 -17.69 -26.00 -21.60
C ALA A 42 -18.20 -24.55 -21.59
N HIS A 43 -19.52 -24.36 -21.62
CA HIS A 43 -20.15 -23.03 -21.55
C HIS A 43 -19.99 -22.40 -20.16
N GLU A 44 -20.24 -23.16 -19.09
CA GLU A 44 -20.04 -22.68 -17.72
C GLU A 44 -18.55 -22.44 -17.44
N ARG A 45 -17.63 -23.26 -18.00
CA ARG A 45 -16.18 -23.00 -17.92
C ARG A 45 -15.80 -21.69 -18.61
N ALA A 46 -16.42 -21.36 -19.74
CA ALA A 46 -16.17 -20.10 -20.44
C ALA A 46 -16.71 -18.89 -19.66
N GLU A 47 -17.88 -19.02 -19.02
CA GLU A 47 -18.42 -17.98 -18.14
C GLU A 47 -17.57 -17.81 -16.87
N VAL A 48 -17.19 -18.91 -16.23
CA VAL A 48 -16.29 -18.88 -15.06
C VAL A 48 -14.93 -18.30 -15.46
N ALA A 49 -14.37 -18.62 -16.62
CA ALA A 49 -13.12 -18.04 -17.09
C ALA A 49 -13.20 -16.52 -17.35
N ASN A 50 -14.39 -15.99 -17.64
CA ASN A 50 -14.59 -14.54 -17.80
C ASN A 50 -14.66 -13.80 -16.46
N HIS A 51 -15.11 -14.48 -15.39
CA HIS A 51 -15.36 -13.90 -14.07
C HIS A 51 -14.29 -14.23 -13.02
N TRP A 52 -13.65 -15.40 -13.13
CA TRP A 52 -12.63 -15.94 -12.23
C TRP A 52 -11.33 -16.29 -12.98
N GLY A 53 -10.20 -16.25 -12.27
CA GLY A 53 -8.87 -16.44 -12.84
C GLY A 53 -8.19 -15.15 -13.30
N SER A 54 -6.95 -15.30 -13.79
CA SER A 54 -6.13 -14.18 -14.23
C SER A 54 -6.54 -13.73 -15.64
N ARG A 55 -6.92 -12.45 -15.78
CA ARG A 55 -7.36 -11.86 -17.05
C ARG A 55 -6.37 -10.80 -17.52
N SER A 56 -6.14 -10.75 -18.82
CA SER A 56 -5.37 -9.65 -19.42
C SER A 56 -6.11 -9.01 -20.59
N THR A 57 -6.10 -7.67 -20.65
CA THR A 57 -6.79 -6.89 -21.69
C THR A 57 -5.86 -5.80 -22.19
N ARG A 58 -5.82 -5.57 -23.51
CA ARG A 58 -5.11 -4.42 -24.09
C ARG A 58 -5.97 -3.15 -24.03
N LEU A 59 -5.41 -2.08 -23.48
CA LEU A 59 -6.05 -0.77 -23.37
C LEU A 59 -5.92 0.01 -24.68
N THR A 60 -7.00 0.69 -25.06
CA THR A 60 -7.03 1.63 -26.19
C THR A 60 -6.74 3.06 -25.71
N ARG A 61 -6.53 4.00 -26.64
CA ARG A 61 -6.23 5.42 -26.34
C ARG A 61 -7.24 6.03 -25.36
N ASP A 62 -8.52 5.67 -25.49
CA ASP A 62 -9.60 6.24 -24.69
C ASP A 62 -9.59 5.78 -23.24
N SER A 63 -8.78 4.76 -22.91
CA SER A 63 -8.56 4.33 -21.53
C SER A 63 -7.48 5.14 -20.81
N PHE A 64 -6.73 5.98 -21.54
CA PHE A 64 -5.70 6.84 -20.98
C PHE A 64 -6.23 8.25 -20.73
N LEU A 65 -5.81 8.85 -19.62
CA LEU A 65 -6.12 10.25 -19.35
C LEU A 65 -5.36 11.15 -20.34
N PRO A 66 -5.96 12.24 -20.82
CA PRO A 66 -5.24 13.28 -21.52
C PRO A 66 -4.06 13.82 -20.69
N PHE A 67 -3.04 14.33 -21.39
CA PHE A 67 -1.90 14.93 -20.73
C PHE A 67 -2.35 16.08 -19.83
N GLY A 68 -1.85 16.10 -18.59
CA GLY A 68 -2.13 17.19 -17.69
C GLY A 68 -3.42 17.05 -16.87
N SER A 69 -4.11 15.91 -16.94
CA SER A 69 -5.26 15.64 -16.10
C SER A 69 -4.88 15.28 -14.66
N CYS A 70 -5.78 15.56 -13.73
CA CYS A 70 -5.67 15.23 -12.32
C CYS A 70 -5.96 13.75 -12.10
N GLN A 71 -5.10 13.05 -11.37
CA GLN A 71 -5.27 11.62 -11.07
C GLN A 71 -6.39 11.31 -10.05
N LEU A 72 -6.93 12.34 -9.38
CA LEU A 72 -8.03 12.18 -8.42
C LEU A 72 -9.41 12.46 -9.03
N CYS A 73 -9.56 13.58 -9.75
CA CYS A 73 -10.85 13.95 -10.37
C CYS A 73 -10.95 13.60 -11.86
N LEU A 74 -9.86 13.13 -12.48
CA LEU A 74 -9.78 12.72 -13.89
C LEU A 74 -10.03 13.83 -14.93
N LEU A 75 -10.25 15.06 -14.48
CA LEU A 75 -10.41 16.25 -15.31
C LEU A 75 -9.05 16.95 -15.56
N PRO A 76 -8.94 17.83 -16.56
CA PRO A 76 -7.77 18.69 -16.73
C PRO A 76 -7.43 19.41 -15.42
N ALA A 77 -6.18 19.25 -14.95
CA ALA A 77 -5.81 19.72 -13.62
C ALA A 77 -5.86 21.26 -13.55
N ARG A 78 -6.64 21.79 -12.58
CA ARG A 78 -6.71 23.21 -12.23
C ARG A 78 -5.73 23.50 -11.09
N GLU A 79 -5.01 24.62 -11.18
CA GLU A 79 -3.91 24.94 -10.25
C GLU A 79 -3.06 23.70 -9.95
N ALA A 80 -2.50 23.12 -11.01
CA ALA A 80 -1.92 21.79 -10.94
C ALA A 80 -0.78 21.73 -9.90
N VAL A 81 -0.75 20.64 -9.13
CA VAL A 81 0.33 20.31 -8.20
C VAL A 81 0.87 18.93 -8.53
N ALA A 82 2.17 18.73 -8.38
CA ALA A 82 2.85 17.48 -8.66
C ALA A 82 3.52 16.89 -7.42
N CYS A 83 3.57 15.55 -7.35
CA CYS A 83 4.41 14.88 -6.38
C CYS A 83 5.90 15.01 -6.75
N PRO A 84 6.81 15.16 -5.77
CA PRO A 84 8.21 15.48 -6.04
C PRO A 84 9.01 14.32 -6.63
N LYS A 85 8.59 13.06 -6.41
CA LYS A 85 9.39 11.87 -6.77
C LYS A 85 9.06 11.32 -8.16
N TYR A 86 7.77 11.22 -8.50
CA TYR A 86 7.29 10.59 -9.73
C TYR A 86 6.46 11.52 -10.63
N GLY A 87 6.26 12.78 -10.24
CA GLY A 87 5.57 13.77 -11.07
C GLY A 87 4.08 13.47 -11.32
N HIS A 88 3.39 12.79 -10.39
CA HIS A 88 1.94 12.59 -10.46
C HIS A 88 1.20 13.91 -10.31
N LEU A 89 0.28 14.21 -11.23
CA LEU A 89 -0.46 15.47 -11.30
C LEU A 89 -1.81 15.41 -10.57
N PHE A 90 -2.11 16.47 -9.84
CA PHE A 90 -3.37 16.65 -9.11
C PHE A 90 -3.86 18.09 -9.22
N CYS A 91 -5.16 18.33 -9.08
CA CYS A 91 -5.66 19.67 -8.72
C CYS A 91 -5.25 19.99 -7.29
N ARG A 92 -4.95 21.25 -7.00
CA ARG A 92 -4.62 21.70 -5.64
C ARG A 92 -5.71 21.34 -4.62
N GLU A 93 -6.97 21.55 -4.97
CA GLU A 93 -8.12 21.20 -4.13
C GLU A 93 -8.20 19.70 -3.84
N CYS A 94 -8.04 18.86 -4.87
CA CYS A 94 -8.12 17.40 -4.73
C CYS A 94 -6.96 16.85 -3.90
N ALA A 95 -5.75 17.41 -4.08
CA ALA A 95 -4.60 17.03 -3.29
C ALA A 95 -4.84 17.33 -1.80
N ILE A 96 -5.33 18.54 -1.48
CA ILE A 96 -5.61 18.95 -0.10
C ILE A 96 -6.73 18.10 0.52
N SER A 97 -7.84 17.87 -0.19
CA SER A 97 -8.96 17.08 0.34
C SER A 97 -8.55 15.64 0.63
N ASN A 98 -7.78 15.02 -0.26
CA ASN A 98 -7.24 13.68 -0.04
C ASN A 98 -6.24 13.65 1.13
N LEU A 99 -5.39 14.66 1.29
CA LEU A 99 -4.47 14.76 2.43
C LEU A 99 -5.22 14.84 3.77
N LEU A 100 -6.32 15.61 3.82
CA LEU A 100 -7.17 15.69 5.01
C LEU A 100 -7.85 14.37 5.31
N ALA A 101 -8.37 13.69 4.28
CA ALA A 101 -8.97 12.36 4.42
C ALA A 101 -7.97 11.33 4.97
N GLN A 102 -6.79 11.22 4.34
CA GLN A 102 -5.74 10.32 4.79
C GLN A 102 -5.25 10.67 6.21
N SER A 103 -5.14 11.96 6.56
CA SER A 103 -4.74 12.37 7.91
C SER A 103 -5.77 11.95 8.97
N LYS A 104 -7.07 12.05 8.65
CA LYS A 104 -8.16 11.59 9.52
C LYS A 104 -8.13 10.07 9.68
N ASP A 105 -7.91 9.33 8.60
CA ASP A 105 -7.80 7.87 8.65
C ASP A 105 -6.57 7.42 9.43
N LEU A 106 -5.41 8.04 9.22
CA LEU A 106 -4.20 7.77 9.99
C LEU A 106 -4.41 8.08 11.47
N LYS A 107 -5.13 9.15 11.83
CA LYS A 107 -5.46 9.45 13.22
C LYS A 107 -6.37 8.38 13.83
N ARG A 108 -7.37 7.90 13.07
CA ARG A 108 -8.28 6.82 13.50
C ARG A 108 -7.51 5.52 13.72
N LEU A 109 -6.67 5.13 12.77
CA LEU A 109 -5.85 3.92 12.84
C LEU A 109 -4.85 3.98 13.99
N LYS A 110 -4.20 5.13 14.21
CA LYS A 110 -3.29 5.33 15.35
C LYS A 110 -4.01 5.17 16.69
N LYS A 111 -5.20 5.77 16.85
CA LYS A 111 -5.99 5.63 18.08
C LYS A 111 -6.42 4.17 18.32
N GLU A 112 -6.82 3.45 17.28
CA GLU A 112 -7.20 2.05 17.40
C GLU A 112 -6.00 1.16 17.77
N ALA A 113 -4.83 1.43 17.19
CA ALA A 113 -3.60 0.71 17.53
C ALA A 113 -3.07 1.05 18.91
N GLU A 114 -3.20 2.29 19.37
CA GLU A 114 -2.88 2.68 20.75
C GLU A 114 -3.78 1.95 21.74
N ARG A 115 -5.10 1.88 21.47
CA ARG A 115 -6.03 1.11 22.31
C ARG A 115 -5.68 -0.37 22.36
N LYS A 116 -5.43 -1.00 21.21
CA LYS A 116 -5.02 -2.41 21.15
C LYS A 116 -3.67 -2.64 21.83
N GLY A 117 -2.71 -1.73 21.65
CA GLY A 117 -1.41 -1.81 22.31
C GLY A 117 -1.49 -1.67 23.82
N ALA A 118 -2.46 -0.91 24.35
CA ALA A 118 -2.73 -0.84 25.79
C ALA A 118 -3.37 -2.13 26.31
N GLU A 119 -4.39 -2.66 25.63
CA GLU A 119 -5.02 -3.95 25.96
C GLU A 119 -3.99 -5.09 25.96
N ASP A 120 -3.14 -5.16 24.93
CA ASP A 120 -2.06 -6.16 24.83
C ASP A 120 -1.00 -5.98 25.93
N ALA A 121 -0.70 -4.75 26.35
CA ALA A 121 0.25 -4.49 27.42
C ALA A 121 -0.30 -4.90 28.79
N GLU A 122 -1.59 -4.65 29.05
CA GLU A 122 -2.28 -5.09 30.26
C GLU A 122 -2.32 -6.62 30.37
N GLU A 123 -2.67 -7.31 29.28
CA GLU A 123 -2.66 -8.77 29.21
C GLU A 123 -1.27 -9.34 29.49
N ARG A 124 -0.22 -8.75 28.90
CA ARG A 124 1.16 -9.17 29.17
C ARG A 124 1.56 -9.00 30.64
N VAL A 125 1.09 -7.96 31.31
CA VAL A 125 1.34 -7.77 32.75
C VAL A 125 0.63 -8.84 33.57
N LEU A 126 -0.61 -9.21 33.20
CA LEU A 126 -1.34 -10.29 33.84
C LEU A 126 -0.64 -11.64 33.65
N GLU A 127 -0.25 -11.97 32.42
CA GLU A 127 0.49 -13.19 32.09
C GLU A 127 1.83 -13.29 32.83
N GLU A 128 2.60 -12.19 32.87
CA GLU A 128 3.85 -12.14 33.63
C GLU A 128 3.59 -12.29 35.15
N GLY A 129 2.50 -11.75 35.66
CA GLY A 129 2.08 -11.92 37.05
C GLY A 129 1.74 -13.37 37.37
N GLU A 130 0.98 -14.03 36.50
CA GLU A 130 0.66 -15.46 36.63
C GLU A 130 1.89 -16.36 36.51
N GLN A 131 2.81 -16.05 35.59
CA GLN A 131 4.07 -16.79 35.46
C GLN A 131 4.91 -16.68 36.73
N ARG A 132 5.06 -15.46 37.28
CA ARG A 132 5.76 -15.24 38.55
C ARG A 132 5.08 -15.97 39.71
N ALA A 133 3.75 -15.97 39.77
CA ALA A 133 3.02 -16.71 40.81
C ALA A 133 3.24 -18.22 40.72
N LYS A 134 3.23 -18.79 39.51
CA LYS A 134 3.54 -20.21 39.27
C LYS A 134 4.99 -20.55 39.64
N GLU A 135 5.94 -19.68 39.32
CA GLU A 135 7.36 -19.84 39.71
C GLU A 135 7.53 -19.84 41.23
N VAL A 136 6.81 -18.97 41.96
CA VAL A 136 6.81 -18.95 43.42
C VAL A 136 6.17 -20.22 43.99
N GLU A 137 5.03 -20.66 43.47
CA GLU A 137 4.37 -21.90 43.92
C GLU A 137 5.26 -23.13 43.69
N ASP A 138 5.91 -23.22 42.53
CA ASP A 138 6.86 -24.29 42.23
C ASP A 138 8.06 -24.25 43.18
N PHE A 139 8.57 -23.06 43.51
CA PHE A 139 9.64 -22.89 44.50
C PHE A 139 9.22 -23.33 45.90
N GLU A 140 8.03 -22.93 46.37
CA GLU A 140 7.47 -23.35 47.66
C GLU A 140 7.26 -24.86 47.72
N ARG A 141 6.77 -25.48 46.64
CA ARG A 141 6.58 -26.92 46.51
C ARG A 141 7.91 -27.70 46.57
N VAL A 142 8.97 -27.15 45.99
CA VAL A 142 10.34 -27.69 46.09
C VAL A 142 10.86 -27.57 47.53
N GLN A 143 10.70 -26.42 48.20
CA GLN A 143 11.14 -26.21 49.59
C GLN A 143 10.38 -27.09 50.59
N ALA A 144 9.07 -27.31 50.38
CA ALA A 144 8.25 -28.19 51.20
C ALA A 144 8.59 -29.69 51.05
N GLY A 145 9.60 -30.04 50.23
CA GLY A 145 10.05 -31.42 50.02
C GLY A 145 9.05 -32.27 49.22
N LEU A 146 8.05 -31.63 48.59
CA LEU A 146 6.98 -32.27 47.82
C LEU A 146 7.31 -32.40 46.33
N SER A 147 8.38 -31.76 45.84
CA SER A 147 8.84 -31.97 44.46
C SER A 147 10.35 -31.81 44.27
N VAL A 148 11.03 -32.93 43.99
CA VAL A 148 12.21 -32.97 43.13
C VAL A 148 11.74 -33.61 41.82
N LYS A 149 11.79 -32.89 40.69
CA LYS A 149 11.52 -33.49 39.37
C LYS A 149 12.61 -34.53 39.12
N GLY A 150 12.24 -35.79 39.36
CA GLY A 150 13.15 -36.91 39.59
C GLY A 150 12.58 -37.95 40.57
N GLY A 151 11.50 -37.67 41.31
CA GLY A 151 10.84 -38.65 42.16
C GLY A 151 11.60 -38.95 43.46
N GLY A 152 12.41 -38.00 43.93
CA GLY A 152 13.14 -38.09 45.19
C GLY A 152 12.52 -37.22 46.28
N LYS A 153 12.41 -37.73 47.50
CA LYS A 153 12.04 -36.97 48.70
C LYS A 153 13.31 -36.48 49.39
N VAL A 154 13.40 -35.20 49.72
CA VAL A 154 14.53 -34.66 50.50
C VAL A 154 14.32 -35.02 51.97
N VAL A 155 15.25 -35.74 52.59
CA VAL A 155 15.08 -36.34 53.93
C VAL A 155 15.94 -35.67 55.01
N GLY A 156 16.92 -34.84 54.62
CA GLY A 156 17.67 -34.01 55.56
C GLY A 156 18.90 -33.34 54.98
N ARG A 157 19.46 -32.40 55.75
CA ARG A 157 20.71 -31.68 55.45
C ARG A 157 21.76 -32.07 56.49
N GLN A 158 22.85 -32.72 56.06
CA GLN A 158 23.99 -33.05 56.93
C GLN A 158 25.27 -32.52 56.27
N ASN A 159 26.11 -31.80 57.03
CA ASN A 159 27.42 -31.29 56.61
C ASN A 159 27.45 -30.56 55.24
N GLY A 160 26.48 -29.67 54.99
CA GLY A 160 26.45 -28.87 53.76
C GLY A 160 26.03 -29.62 52.48
N LYS A 161 25.63 -30.90 52.57
CA LYS A 161 25.10 -31.69 51.45
C LYS A 161 23.62 -32.05 51.66
N ILE A 162 22.87 -32.11 50.56
CA ILE A 162 21.44 -32.41 50.55
C ILE A 162 21.26 -33.92 50.28
N VAL A 163 20.58 -34.63 51.18
CA VAL A 163 20.32 -36.07 51.05
C VAL A 163 18.93 -36.28 50.43
N VAL A 164 18.91 -36.85 49.23
CA VAL A 164 17.69 -37.16 48.46
C VAL A 164 17.45 -38.68 48.51
N GLU A 165 16.30 -39.11 49.04
CA GLU A 165 15.85 -40.50 48.95
C GLU A 165 15.03 -40.69 47.67
N GLN A 166 15.43 -41.65 46.83
CA GLN A 166 14.70 -42.01 45.63
C GLN A 166 14.22 -43.47 45.74
N GLU A 167 12.93 -43.71 45.51
CA GLU A 167 12.38 -45.06 45.38
C GLU A 167 12.41 -45.47 43.91
N LYS A 168 13.32 -46.39 43.57
CA LYS A 168 13.30 -47.14 42.30
C LYS A 168 13.18 -48.62 42.63
N GLU A 169 12.17 -49.28 42.07
CA GLU A 169 11.97 -50.73 42.15
C GLU A 169 12.02 -51.31 43.58
N GLY A 170 11.26 -50.74 44.51
CA GLY A 170 11.03 -51.32 45.84
C GLY A 170 12.22 -51.29 46.82
N ARG A 171 13.36 -50.67 46.46
CA ARG A 171 14.50 -50.44 47.39
C ARG A 171 14.80 -48.95 47.52
N LYS A 172 14.72 -48.43 48.76
CA LYS A 172 15.09 -47.04 49.10
C LYS A 172 16.61 -46.88 49.01
N ARG A 173 17.09 -45.95 48.19
CA ARG A 173 18.51 -45.55 48.12
C ARG A 173 18.64 -44.06 48.46
N LYS A 174 19.62 -43.73 49.30
CA LYS A 174 19.99 -42.35 49.66
C LYS A 174 21.12 -41.89 48.75
N PHE A 175 20.90 -40.81 48.01
CA PHE A 175 21.94 -40.15 47.21
C PHE A 175 22.30 -38.81 47.86
N GLU A 176 23.59 -38.52 47.96
CA GLU A 176 24.09 -37.20 48.34
C GLU A 176 24.29 -36.38 47.07
N VAL A 177 23.56 -35.28 46.93
CA VAL A 177 23.75 -34.35 45.81
C VAL A 177 24.29 -33.02 46.34
N GLY A 178 25.32 -32.49 45.69
CA GLY A 178 25.95 -31.22 46.05
C GLY A 178 25.06 -30.03 45.70
N GLU A 179 25.12 -28.97 46.49
CA GLU A 179 24.31 -27.76 46.31
C GLU A 179 24.59 -27.07 44.96
N ASP A 180 25.84 -27.13 44.48
CA ASP A 180 26.27 -26.60 43.19
C ASP A 180 25.73 -27.39 41.98
N GLU A 181 25.49 -28.69 42.16
CA GLU A 181 24.96 -29.59 41.12
C GLU A 181 23.44 -29.45 40.99
N LEU A 182 22.74 -29.30 42.12
CA LEU A 182 21.32 -28.91 42.14
C LEU A 182 21.09 -27.55 41.46
N LEU A 183 21.99 -26.58 41.70
CA LEU A 183 21.90 -25.25 41.10
C LEU A 183 22.13 -25.28 39.57
N ARG A 184 22.99 -26.19 39.08
CA ARG A 184 23.18 -26.42 37.64
C ARG A 184 21.97 -27.08 37.00
N LEU A 185 21.40 -28.11 37.62
CA LEU A 185 20.19 -28.79 37.15
C LEU A 185 18.97 -27.86 37.10
N ALA A 186 18.82 -26.96 38.08
CA ALA A 186 17.78 -25.93 38.06
C ALA A 186 17.97 -24.93 36.91
N LYS A 187 19.20 -24.45 36.69
CA LYS A 187 19.53 -23.51 35.59
C LYS A 187 19.42 -24.14 34.19
N GLU A 188 19.78 -25.42 34.04
CA GLU A 188 19.60 -26.17 32.79
C GLU A 188 18.12 -26.51 32.54
N GLY A 189 17.34 -26.76 33.61
CA GLY A 189 15.90 -26.96 33.56
C GLY A 189 15.14 -25.74 33.04
N ASP A 190 15.47 -24.54 33.52
CA ASP A 190 14.90 -23.26 33.06
C ASP A 190 15.12 -23.01 31.57
N HIS A 191 16.28 -23.44 31.04
CA HIS A 191 16.61 -23.26 29.62
C HIS A 191 15.81 -24.21 28.69
N SER A 192 15.32 -25.34 29.22
CA SER A 192 14.41 -26.26 28.52
C SER A 192 12.95 -25.82 28.62
N HIS A 193 12.54 -25.25 29.77
CA HIS A 193 11.19 -24.71 29.97
C HIS A 193 10.90 -23.51 29.07
N LYS A 194 11.90 -22.65 28.81
CA LYS A 194 11.76 -21.56 27.84
C LYS A 194 11.63 -22.03 26.38
N ARG A 195 12.12 -23.25 26.07
CA ARG A 195 11.96 -23.89 24.75
C ARG A 195 10.61 -24.61 24.61
N HIS A 196 10.09 -25.20 25.70
CA HIS A 196 8.79 -25.89 25.70
C HIS A 196 7.58 -24.99 26.03
N ALA A 197 7.76 -23.75 26.47
CA ALA A 197 6.66 -22.80 26.60
C ALA A 197 6.05 -22.43 25.23
N GLY A 198 6.83 -22.49 24.15
CA GLY A 198 6.34 -22.41 22.77
C GLY A 198 5.66 -23.70 22.27
N ASP A 199 5.92 -24.86 22.89
CA ASP A 199 5.31 -26.16 22.51
C ASP A 199 3.92 -26.38 23.12
N LYS A 200 3.50 -25.61 24.14
CA LYS A 200 2.14 -25.75 24.69
C LYS A 200 1.05 -25.26 23.72
N GLU A 201 1.40 -24.44 22.73
CA GLU A 201 0.52 -24.18 21.57
C GLU A 201 0.40 -25.40 20.64
N ILE A 202 1.36 -26.34 20.66
CA ILE A 202 1.39 -27.53 19.78
C ILE A 202 0.55 -28.68 20.34
N THR A 203 0.14 -28.64 21.62
CA THR A 203 -0.84 -29.59 22.18
C THR A 203 -2.31 -29.20 21.99
N LYS A 204 -2.59 -28.13 21.24
CA LYS A 204 -3.90 -27.95 20.61
C LYS A 204 -4.00 -29.03 19.53
N SER A 205 -4.81 -30.05 19.79
CA SER A 205 -5.00 -31.18 18.88
C SER A 205 -5.29 -30.65 17.48
N GLU A 206 -4.45 -31.01 16.50
CA GLU A 206 -4.62 -30.73 15.07
C GLU A 206 -5.90 -31.39 14.52
N LEU A 207 -7.06 -30.90 14.94
CA LEU A 207 -8.33 -31.24 14.33
C LEU A 207 -8.54 -30.25 13.18
N PRO A 208 -8.78 -30.71 11.94
CA PRO A 208 -8.97 -29.84 10.77
C PRO A 208 -10.37 -29.20 10.80
N SER A 209 -10.74 -28.58 11.91
CA SER A 209 -12.06 -28.00 12.15
C SER A 209 -11.92 -26.53 12.52
N PHE A 210 -12.03 -25.69 11.50
CA PHE A 210 -12.04 -24.22 11.57
C PHE A 210 -13.12 -23.63 12.51
N TRP A 211 -14.13 -24.41 12.89
CA TRP A 211 -15.28 -23.97 13.70
C TRP A 211 -15.13 -24.21 15.20
N VAL A 212 -14.02 -24.79 15.66
CA VAL A 212 -13.76 -24.96 17.09
C VAL A 212 -13.20 -23.65 17.64
N PRO A 213 -13.83 -22.98 18.62
CA PRO A 213 -13.37 -21.67 19.14
C PRO A 213 -11.94 -21.63 19.70
N GLY A 214 -11.33 -22.79 19.97
CA GLY A 214 -9.91 -22.90 20.35
C GLY A 214 -8.95 -23.05 19.17
N GLU A 215 -9.43 -23.46 18.00
CA GLU A 215 -8.66 -23.67 16.75
C GLU A 215 -8.98 -22.62 15.68
N THR A 216 -9.95 -21.72 15.94
CA THR A 216 -10.09 -20.51 15.14
C THR A 216 -8.74 -19.82 15.18
N PRO A 217 -8.15 -19.45 14.03
CA PRO A 217 -6.95 -18.65 14.03
C PRO A 217 -7.25 -17.43 14.87
N ASP A 218 -6.70 -17.39 16.09
CA ASP A 218 -6.64 -16.16 16.86
C ASP A 218 -6.13 -15.13 15.86
N ASN A 219 -6.80 -13.98 15.79
CA ASN A 219 -6.37 -12.90 14.92
C ASN A 219 -4.99 -12.49 15.40
N LYS A 220 -3.95 -13.25 14.96
CA LYS A 220 -2.58 -13.25 15.47
C LYS A 220 -2.30 -11.79 15.68
N LYS A 221 -2.19 -11.36 16.94
CA LYS A 221 -2.12 -9.95 17.36
C LYS A 221 -1.23 -9.27 16.36
N ALA A 222 -1.84 -8.65 15.34
CA ALA A 222 -1.15 -8.57 14.06
C ALA A 222 -0.05 -7.57 14.27
N ASP A 223 1.19 -8.07 14.43
CA ASP A 223 2.40 -7.34 14.81
C ASP A 223 2.20 -5.92 14.37
N LEU A 224 1.83 -5.03 15.32
CA LEU A 224 1.22 -3.72 15.03
C LEU A 224 2.02 -3.06 13.91
N LYS A 225 1.61 -3.30 12.66
CA LYS A 225 2.50 -3.09 11.52
C LYS A 225 2.71 -1.60 11.52
N THR A 226 3.94 -1.19 11.83
CA THR A 226 4.34 0.19 12.09
C THR A 226 3.48 1.13 11.25
N ILE A 227 2.47 1.73 11.88
CA ILE A 227 1.46 2.48 11.14
C ILE A 227 2.18 3.61 10.45
N LYS A 228 2.17 3.62 9.11
CA LYS A 228 2.84 4.65 8.32
C LYS A 228 2.44 6.02 8.85
N HIS A 229 3.42 6.81 9.26
CA HIS A 229 3.13 8.09 9.90
C HIS A 229 2.66 9.15 8.89
N ASN A 230 3.06 9.02 7.63
CA ASN A 230 2.82 10.00 6.58
C ASN A 230 1.75 9.55 5.58
N PRO A 231 0.92 10.48 5.07
CA PRO A 231 0.01 10.20 3.96
C PRO A 231 0.78 9.69 2.74
N THR A 232 0.18 8.74 2.01
CA THR A 232 0.76 8.13 0.82
C THR A 232 0.10 8.69 -0.44
N CYS A 233 0.87 8.88 -1.50
CA CYS A 233 0.34 9.40 -2.76
C CYS A 233 -0.72 8.46 -3.37
N PRO A 234 -1.94 8.95 -3.70
CA PRO A 234 -3.01 8.11 -4.25
C PRO A 234 -2.68 7.47 -5.60
N ALA A 235 -1.83 8.13 -6.38
CA ALA A 235 -1.39 7.65 -7.70
C ALA A 235 -0.13 6.77 -7.62
N ALA A 236 0.40 6.49 -6.43
CA ALA A 236 1.55 5.60 -6.31
C ALA A 236 1.15 4.15 -6.62
N ALA A 237 1.93 3.49 -7.48
CA ALA A 237 1.83 2.05 -7.66
C ALA A 237 2.14 1.33 -6.32
N ALA A 238 1.53 0.15 -6.13
CA ALA A 238 1.70 -0.66 -4.92
C ALA A 238 3.19 -0.97 -4.62
N ASP A 239 4.00 -1.13 -5.65
CA ASP A 239 5.43 -1.44 -5.54
C ASP A 239 6.30 -0.22 -5.19
N LYS A 240 5.78 1.00 -5.38
CA LYS A 240 6.55 2.25 -5.24
C LYS A 240 5.78 3.33 -4.45
N PRO A 241 5.39 3.06 -3.20
CA PRO A 241 4.78 4.07 -2.34
C PRO A 241 5.77 5.21 -2.08
N HIS A 242 5.25 6.43 -2.01
CA HIS A 242 6.02 7.59 -1.60
C HIS A 242 5.14 8.56 -0.81
N ASP A 243 5.81 9.36 0.01
CA ASP A 243 5.17 10.31 0.90
C ASP A 243 4.49 11.42 0.10
N PHE A 244 3.30 11.78 0.57
CA PHE A 244 2.47 12.84 0.01
C PHE A 244 2.23 13.87 1.11
N MET A 245 2.89 15.03 1.03
CA MET A 245 2.80 16.08 2.03
C MET A 245 2.64 17.45 1.35
N LEU A 246 1.84 18.35 1.94
CA LEU A 246 1.61 19.70 1.38
C LEU A 246 2.91 20.47 1.13
N LYS A 247 3.88 20.36 2.05
CA LYS A 247 5.16 21.08 1.97
C LYS A 247 6.07 20.56 0.86
N THR A 248 5.87 19.31 0.42
CA THR A 248 6.70 18.67 -0.60
C THR A 248 6.06 18.73 -1.98
N LEU A 249 4.79 19.14 -2.09
CA LEU A 249 4.13 19.32 -3.37
C LEU A 249 4.71 20.52 -4.11
N VAL A 250 4.94 20.34 -5.40
CA VAL A 250 5.45 21.39 -6.28
C VAL A 250 4.29 21.91 -7.12
N THR A 251 4.06 23.21 -7.09
CA THR A 251 3.08 23.86 -7.96
C THR A 251 3.58 23.78 -9.40
N VAL A 252 2.72 23.32 -10.32
CA VAL A 252 3.03 23.17 -11.73
C VAL A 252 2.44 24.35 -12.50
N ARG A 253 3.28 25.01 -13.29
CA ARG A 253 2.93 26.13 -14.16
C ARG A 253 3.05 25.68 -15.61
N PHE A 254 1.91 25.38 -16.22
CA PHE A 254 1.83 25.13 -17.65
C PHE A 254 1.85 26.45 -18.42
N ASN A 255 2.43 26.42 -19.61
CA ASN A 255 2.23 27.49 -20.58
C ASN A 255 1.00 27.14 -21.41
N ASP A 256 -0.01 28.00 -21.31
CA ASP A 256 -1.26 27.82 -22.03
C ASP A 256 -1.26 28.74 -23.25
N GLU A 257 -1.34 28.16 -24.44
CA GLU A 257 -1.58 28.95 -25.65
C GLU A 257 -3.05 29.35 -25.69
N LYS A 258 -3.30 30.65 -25.90
CA LYS A 258 -4.67 31.15 -26.09
C LYS A 258 -5.25 30.47 -27.33
N PRO A 259 -6.37 29.74 -27.21
CA PRO A 259 -6.99 29.14 -28.37
C PRO A 259 -7.50 30.25 -29.30
N THR A 260 -7.47 29.99 -30.61
CA THR A 260 -8.02 30.90 -31.63
C THR A 260 -9.56 30.92 -31.62
N ASN A 261 -10.20 29.98 -30.93
CA ASN A 261 -11.65 29.87 -30.75
C ASN A 261 -11.98 29.49 -29.30
N ASP A 262 -12.99 30.13 -28.71
CA ASP A 262 -13.39 29.96 -27.29
C ASP A 262 -13.93 28.57 -26.93
N SER A 263 -14.19 27.71 -27.93
CA SER A 263 -14.78 26.37 -27.73
C SER A 263 -13.76 25.26 -27.44
N VAL A 264 -12.46 25.53 -27.57
CA VAL A 264 -11.39 24.53 -27.37
C VAL A 264 -10.64 24.84 -26.08
N PRO A 265 -10.50 23.88 -25.14
CA PRO A 265 -9.71 24.11 -23.94
C PRO A 265 -8.26 24.48 -24.31
N PRO A 266 -7.62 25.42 -23.60
CA PRO A 266 -6.29 25.88 -23.94
C PRO A 266 -5.31 24.70 -23.96
N ALA A 267 -4.62 24.55 -25.09
CA ALA A 267 -3.63 23.51 -25.25
C ALA A 267 -2.35 23.91 -24.49
N ARG A 268 -1.90 23.00 -23.62
CA ARG A 268 -0.65 23.18 -22.87
C ARG A 268 0.53 22.99 -23.82
N SER A 269 1.40 23.98 -23.93
CA SER A 269 2.55 23.93 -24.83
C SER A 269 3.88 24.05 -24.08
N CYS A 270 4.96 23.63 -24.74
CA CYS A 270 6.32 23.79 -24.23
C CYS A 270 6.81 25.23 -24.46
N PRO A 271 7.26 25.97 -23.43
CA PRO A 271 7.83 27.33 -23.55
C PRO A 271 9.03 27.46 -24.50
N SER A 272 9.74 26.37 -24.77
CA SER A 272 10.97 26.39 -25.60
C SER A 272 10.69 26.16 -27.08
N CYS A 273 9.77 25.23 -27.42
CA CYS A 273 9.50 24.85 -28.80
C CYS A 273 8.06 25.11 -29.26
N HIS A 274 7.21 25.67 -28.39
CA HIS A 274 5.78 25.93 -28.64
C HIS A 274 5.00 24.71 -29.12
N LYS A 275 5.52 23.51 -28.92
CA LYS A 275 4.84 22.26 -29.27
C LYS A 275 3.85 21.90 -28.17
N ALA A 276 2.63 21.54 -28.56
CA ALA A 276 1.62 21.01 -27.65
C ALA A 276 2.16 19.77 -26.91
N LEU A 277 2.03 19.78 -25.58
CA LEU A 277 2.44 18.70 -24.70
C LEU A 277 1.39 17.59 -24.73
N SER A 278 1.83 16.37 -25.04
CA SER A 278 1.00 15.18 -25.08
C SER A 278 1.68 14.00 -24.38
N ASN A 279 0.91 12.94 -24.13
CA ASN A 279 1.39 11.72 -23.46
C ASN A 279 2.58 11.06 -24.20
N SER A 280 2.74 11.29 -25.51
CA SER A 280 3.86 10.74 -26.28
C SER A 280 5.16 11.53 -26.10
N THR A 281 5.06 12.85 -25.95
CA THR A 281 6.25 13.72 -25.91
C THR A 281 7.03 13.67 -24.60
N LYS A 282 6.41 13.16 -23.53
CA LYS A 282 6.86 13.23 -22.12
C LYS A 282 7.22 14.66 -21.68
N ALA A 283 6.73 15.07 -20.52
CA ALA A 283 6.99 16.41 -20.00
C ALA A 283 7.87 16.33 -18.76
N VAL A 284 8.73 17.32 -18.58
CA VAL A 284 9.67 17.43 -17.46
C VAL A 284 9.34 18.69 -16.67
N LEU A 285 9.14 18.51 -15.37
CA LEU A 285 8.90 19.56 -14.39
C LEU A 285 10.22 19.98 -13.71
N ALA A 286 10.48 21.27 -13.67
CA ALA A 286 11.61 21.86 -12.96
C ALA A 286 11.22 22.25 -11.52
N LYS A 287 11.88 21.66 -10.52
CA LYS A 287 11.71 22.00 -9.10
C LYS A 287 12.81 22.98 -8.67
N PRO A 288 12.50 24.12 -8.03
CA PRO A 288 11.23 24.46 -7.35
C PRO A 288 10.27 25.36 -8.14
N CYS A 289 10.68 25.88 -9.30
CA CYS A 289 9.95 26.94 -10.01
C CYS A 289 8.63 26.48 -10.66
N GLY A 290 8.47 25.18 -10.91
CA GLY A 290 7.22 24.62 -11.40
C GLY A 290 7.03 24.66 -12.91
N HIS A 291 8.00 25.16 -13.68
CA HIS A 291 7.90 25.23 -15.14
C HIS A 291 8.02 23.86 -15.78
N VAL A 292 7.27 23.65 -16.86
CA VAL A 292 7.21 22.38 -17.59
C VAL A 292 7.77 22.55 -19.00
N LEU A 293 8.71 21.68 -19.38
CA LEU A 293 9.25 21.59 -20.74
C LEU A 293 8.96 20.19 -21.32
N CYS A 294 8.94 20.05 -22.64
CA CYS A 294 8.98 18.72 -23.24
C CYS A 294 10.36 18.08 -23.03
N LYS A 295 10.41 16.75 -22.93
CA LYS A 295 11.65 16.00 -22.68
C LYS A 295 12.80 16.39 -23.64
N PRO A 296 12.59 16.50 -24.97
CA PRO A 296 13.65 16.92 -25.90
C PRO A 296 14.22 18.32 -25.63
N CYS A 297 13.41 19.26 -25.13
CA CYS A 297 13.88 20.60 -24.76
C CYS A 297 14.61 20.57 -23.41
N SER A 298 14.07 19.86 -22.42
CA SER A 298 14.77 19.66 -21.14
C SER A 298 16.15 19.03 -21.33
N ASP A 299 16.24 18.04 -22.23
CA ASP A 299 17.49 17.34 -22.52
C ASP A 299 18.55 18.20 -23.22
N LYS A 300 18.15 19.33 -23.81
CA LYS A 300 19.06 20.27 -24.50
C LYS A 300 19.43 21.45 -23.63
N PHE A 301 18.47 22.01 -22.89
CA PHE A 301 18.64 23.28 -22.17
C PHE A 301 18.83 23.11 -20.66
N GLN A 302 18.56 21.93 -20.10
CA GLN A 302 18.61 21.69 -18.65
C GLN A 302 19.51 20.50 -18.29
N LYS A 303 20.61 20.33 -19.02
CA LYS A 303 21.71 19.44 -18.65
C LYS A 303 22.92 20.26 -18.19
N PRO A 304 23.70 19.77 -17.22
CA PRO A 304 25.00 20.38 -16.95
C PRO A 304 25.82 20.36 -18.25
N PRO A 305 26.57 21.43 -18.57
CA PRO A 305 27.38 21.45 -19.78
C PRO A 305 28.37 20.27 -19.78
N GLU A 306 28.68 19.73 -20.95
CA GLU A 306 29.71 18.69 -21.04
C GLU A 306 31.06 19.29 -20.63
N ARG A 307 31.82 18.53 -19.83
CA ARG A 307 33.10 18.97 -19.28
C ARG A 307 34.11 19.10 -20.42
N SER A 308 34.37 20.34 -20.85
CA SER A 308 35.47 20.65 -21.77
C SER A 308 36.81 20.51 -21.03
N ALA A 309 37.80 19.93 -21.70
CA ALA A 309 39.14 19.77 -21.14
C ALA A 309 39.87 21.11 -20.88
N HIS A 310 39.32 22.22 -21.39
CA HIS A 310 39.89 23.56 -21.30
C HIS A 310 39.29 24.44 -20.20
N ASP A 311 38.21 24.01 -19.54
CA ASP A 311 37.56 24.81 -18.49
C ASP A 311 38.05 24.36 -17.10
N VAL A 312 38.82 25.23 -16.46
CA VAL A 312 39.42 25.00 -15.13
C VAL A 312 38.38 25.18 -14.01
N GLU A 313 37.33 25.99 -14.27
CA GLU A 313 36.21 26.22 -13.38
C GLU A 313 34.91 25.86 -14.11
N MET A 314 34.26 24.77 -13.71
CA MET A 314 33.03 24.29 -14.34
C MET A 314 31.81 24.56 -13.45
N ASP A 315 30.91 25.41 -13.92
CA ASP A 315 29.61 25.62 -13.28
C ASP A 315 28.68 24.44 -13.61
N GLU A 316 28.65 23.44 -12.71
CA GLU A 316 27.71 22.30 -12.77
C GLU A 316 26.24 22.70 -12.52
N THR A 317 25.95 24.02 -12.45
CA THR A 317 24.61 24.53 -12.11
C THR A 317 23.64 24.35 -13.26
N VAL A 318 22.58 23.57 -13.02
CA VAL A 318 21.47 23.43 -13.96
C VAL A 318 20.44 24.51 -13.63
N ARG A 319 20.05 25.31 -14.63
CA ARG A 319 19.08 26.40 -14.46
C ARG A 319 17.78 26.12 -15.20
N CYS A 320 16.69 26.71 -14.72
CA CYS A 320 15.42 26.68 -15.42
C CYS A 320 15.49 27.52 -16.69
N PHE A 321 15.06 26.97 -17.84
CA PHE A 321 15.01 27.72 -19.09
C PHE A 321 14.12 28.97 -19.03
N VAL A 322 13.04 28.92 -18.25
CA VAL A 322 12.02 29.99 -18.23
C VAL A 322 12.38 31.12 -17.26
N CYS A 323 12.89 30.78 -16.07
CA CYS A 323 13.10 31.77 -15.00
C CYS A 323 14.52 31.79 -14.44
N ALA A 324 15.47 31.08 -15.07
CA ALA A 324 16.87 30.98 -14.67
C ALA A 324 17.14 30.48 -13.22
N GLU A 325 16.09 30.05 -12.49
CA GLU A 325 16.21 29.49 -11.14
C GLU A 325 17.05 28.22 -11.15
N ASP A 326 17.87 28.01 -10.12
CA ASP A 326 18.74 26.84 -10.02
C ASP A 326 17.94 25.57 -9.64
N VAL A 327 17.98 24.58 -10.53
CA VAL A 327 17.25 23.30 -10.49
C VAL A 327 18.21 22.10 -10.37
N THR A 328 19.46 22.34 -9.98
CA THR A 328 20.49 21.30 -9.83
C THR A 328 20.06 20.22 -8.83
N GLN A 329 20.13 18.95 -9.22
CA GLN A 329 19.77 17.83 -8.35
C GLN A 329 20.73 17.72 -7.16
N GLY A 330 20.21 17.37 -5.98
CA GLY A 330 21.03 17.07 -4.79
C GLY A 330 21.60 18.27 -4.03
N ARG A 331 21.64 19.47 -4.62
CA ARG A 331 22.10 20.69 -3.94
C ARG A 331 20.96 21.30 -3.08
N SER A 332 20.86 20.89 -1.82
CA SER A 332 19.99 21.59 -0.87
C SER A 332 20.68 22.84 -0.35
N VAL A 333 20.33 24.01 -0.90
CA VAL A 333 20.79 25.28 -0.34
C VAL A 333 20.08 25.51 1.00
N LYS A 334 20.87 25.68 2.06
CA LYS A 334 20.42 26.15 3.37
C LYS A 334 20.00 27.62 3.19
N ARG A 335 18.70 27.90 3.09
CA ARG A 335 18.21 29.29 3.02
C ARG A 335 18.37 29.91 4.40
N LYS A 336 19.53 30.54 4.64
CA LYS A 336 19.75 31.37 5.82
C LYS A 336 18.79 32.55 5.74
N LYS A 337 17.70 32.51 6.52
CA LYS A 337 16.85 33.69 6.73
C LYS A 337 17.53 34.49 7.84
N ASP A 338 18.21 35.57 7.50
CA ASP A 338 18.68 36.54 8.49
C ASP A 338 17.45 37.29 9.05
N GLY A 339 16.74 36.63 9.96
CA GLY A 339 15.77 37.25 10.85
C GLY A 339 16.45 37.51 12.18
N LEU A 340 16.38 38.76 12.66
CA LEU A 340 16.47 39.04 14.08
C LEU A 340 15.45 38.13 14.80
N ASP A 341 15.80 37.70 16.01
CA ASP A 341 15.12 36.72 16.86
C ASP A 341 15.50 35.26 16.63
N GLY A 342 16.43 34.80 17.48
CA GLY A 342 17.04 33.47 17.53
C GLY A 342 16.09 32.33 17.88
N LYS A 343 15.02 32.14 17.11
CA LYS A 343 14.23 30.91 17.09
C LYS A 343 14.62 30.10 15.86
N LYS A 344 15.39 29.04 16.10
CA LYS A 344 15.85 28.09 15.09
C LYS A 344 14.67 27.23 14.61
N GLU A 345 13.84 27.77 13.72
CA GLU A 345 12.87 26.98 12.97
C GLU A 345 13.59 26.02 12.03
N LYS A 346 13.10 24.78 11.94
CA LYS A 346 13.67 23.72 11.11
C LYS A 346 13.42 24.08 9.63
N GLU A 347 14.39 24.74 9.00
CA GLU A 347 14.34 25.22 7.62
C GLU A 347 13.91 24.10 6.64
N GLY A 348 12.90 24.39 5.81
CA GLY A 348 12.38 23.45 4.82
C GLY A 348 13.41 23.18 3.73
N LYS A 349 13.90 21.94 3.65
CA LYS A 349 14.75 21.45 2.56
C LYS A 349 13.92 21.42 1.27
N VAL A 350 14.06 22.44 0.42
CA VAL A 350 13.40 22.46 -0.90
C VAL A 350 14.19 21.53 -1.83
N GLU A 351 13.57 20.41 -2.22
CA GLU A 351 14.19 19.46 -3.13
C GLU A 351 14.21 20.03 -4.55
N ARG A 352 15.43 20.27 -5.04
CA ARG A 352 15.70 20.72 -6.41
C ARG A 352 15.89 19.54 -7.34
N GLY A 353 15.58 19.74 -8.61
CA GLY A 353 15.77 18.72 -9.63
C GLY A 353 14.72 18.76 -10.72
N LEU A 354 14.99 17.98 -11.76
CA LEU A 354 14.09 17.71 -12.87
C LEU A 354 13.32 16.41 -12.60
N VAL A 355 12.01 16.43 -12.81
CA VAL A 355 11.12 15.28 -12.62
C VAL A 355 10.27 15.09 -13.86
N GLU A 356 10.28 13.89 -14.43
CA GLU A 356 9.34 13.56 -15.51
C GLU A 356 7.91 13.49 -14.95
N LEU A 357 6.98 14.23 -15.57
CA LEU A 357 5.57 14.17 -15.23
C LEU A 357 4.99 12.83 -15.71
N SER A 358 4.27 12.16 -14.83
CA SER A 358 3.61 10.91 -15.18
C SER A 358 2.50 11.17 -16.21
N SER A 359 2.50 10.42 -17.30
CA SER A 359 1.41 10.40 -18.29
C SER A 359 0.57 9.12 -18.18
N GLU A 360 0.67 8.40 -17.06
CA GLU A 360 0.03 7.11 -16.88
C GLU A 360 -1.47 7.30 -16.62
N GLY A 361 -2.29 6.47 -17.27
CA GLY A 361 -3.75 6.49 -17.19
C GLY A 361 -4.25 6.00 -15.83
N THR A 362 -5.58 5.83 -15.71
CA THR A 362 -6.24 5.30 -14.50
C THR A 362 -5.43 4.12 -13.96
N GLY A 363 -5.27 3.98 -12.63
CA GLY A 363 -4.29 3.12 -11.94
C GLY A 363 -4.20 1.62 -12.33
N PHE A 364 -4.96 1.19 -13.33
CA PHE A 364 -4.82 -0.07 -14.05
C PHE A 364 -3.73 -0.05 -15.15
N ALA A 365 -3.33 1.13 -15.66
CA ALA A 365 -2.37 1.31 -16.74
C ALA A 365 -1.00 1.82 -16.24
N GLY A 366 -0.55 1.34 -15.07
CA GLY A 366 0.76 1.70 -14.51
C GLY A 366 1.91 1.06 -15.29
N GLY A 367 2.95 1.82 -15.61
CA GLY A 367 4.20 1.33 -16.20
C GLY A 367 4.34 1.43 -17.72
N GLY A 368 3.54 2.26 -18.40
CA GLY A 368 3.65 2.45 -19.86
C GLY A 368 3.29 1.22 -20.70
N GLY A 369 2.70 0.19 -20.10
CA GLY A 369 2.18 -0.99 -20.77
C GLY A 369 0.73 -0.77 -21.19
N ASN A 370 0.40 -1.02 -22.46
CA ASN A 370 -0.99 -1.03 -22.94
C ASN A 370 -1.73 -2.32 -22.52
N MET A 371 -1.29 -3.06 -21.51
CA MET A 371 -1.86 -4.35 -21.14
C MET A 371 -2.09 -4.41 -19.63
N VAL A 372 -3.36 -4.44 -19.22
CA VAL A 372 -3.73 -4.66 -17.82
C VAL A 372 -3.77 -6.14 -17.56
N LYS A 373 -3.16 -6.58 -16.46
CA LYS A 373 -3.33 -7.93 -15.92
C LYS A 373 -4.07 -7.82 -14.60
N LYS A 374 -5.22 -8.48 -14.50
CA LYS A 374 -5.90 -8.73 -13.23
C LYS A 374 -5.51 -10.13 -12.80
N GLU A 375 -4.72 -10.25 -11.75
CA GLU A 375 -4.44 -11.55 -11.15
C GLU A 375 -5.67 -12.01 -10.38
N GLY A 376 -6.08 -13.25 -10.62
CA GLY A 376 -7.24 -13.85 -9.96
C GLY A 376 -6.95 -15.30 -9.63
N VAL A 377 -7.45 -15.76 -8.49
CA VAL A 377 -7.41 -17.17 -8.14
C VAL A 377 -8.31 -17.91 -9.12
N ALA A 378 -7.73 -18.79 -9.93
CA ALA A 378 -8.49 -19.66 -10.80
C ALA A 378 -9.27 -20.64 -9.93
N PHE A 379 -10.56 -20.80 -10.23
CA PHE A 379 -11.35 -21.84 -9.60
C PHE A 379 -10.80 -23.19 -10.06
N GLN A 380 -10.13 -23.93 -9.16
CA GLN A 380 -9.70 -25.30 -9.41
C GLN A 380 -10.83 -26.22 -8.93
N CYS A 381 -11.42 -26.98 -9.85
CA CYS A 381 -12.34 -28.07 -9.55
C CYS A 381 -11.61 -29.41 -9.56
#